data_AF-A0A7S3J6A3-F1
#
_entry.id   AF-A0A7S3J6A3-F1
#
_cell.length_a   1.000
_cell.length_b   1.000
_cell.length_c   1.000
_cell.angle_alpha   90.00
_cell.angle_beta   90.00
_cell.angle_gamma   90.00
#
_symmetry.space_group_name_H-M   'P 1'
#
loop_
_entity.id
_entity.type
_entity.pdbx_description
1 polymer ?
#
loop_
_entity_poly.entity_id
_entity_poly.type
_entity_poly.pdbx_seq_one_letter_code
_entity_poly.pdbx_strand_id
1 'polypeptide(L)'
;IGMDALQITPISQANANQRSGRAGRTGPGVCYRMYTDNIFRTELLENNIPEIQRTNLANVVLLLKSLNVDNLLEFDFMDPPPQETIMNSMYQLWVLGALDNTGNLTPLGKKMVEFPLDPPLSKMLILSDEYKCSEEVLTIVSM
;
A
#
# COMPACT_ATOMS: atom_id res chain seq x y z
N ILE A 1 -3.85 14.22 -7.82
CA ILE A 1 -3.11 12.97 -8.13
C ILE A 1 -2.06 12.83 -7.04
N GLY A 2 -2.37 12.09 -5.97
CA GLY A 2 -1.37 11.74 -4.96
C GLY A 2 -0.48 10.67 -5.58
N MET A 3 0.75 11.02 -5.91
CA MET A 3 1.76 10.05 -6.38
C MET A 3 2.49 9.51 -5.16
N ASP A 4 2.57 8.18 -5.05
CA ASP A 4 3.44 7.54 -4.08
C ASP A 4 4.89 7.76 -4.50
N ALA A 5 5.74 8.13 -3.54
CA ALA A 5 7.15 8.38 -3.77
C ALA A 5 8.01 7.54 -2.83
N LEU A 6 8.95 6.79 -3.40
CA LEU A 6 9.97 6.09 -2.63
C LEU A 6 11.06 7.10 -2.22
N GLN A 7 10.89 7.67 -1.03
CA GLN A 7 11.82 8.65 -0.48
C GLN A 7 12.62 8.09 0.69
N ILE A 8 13.87 8.54 0.82
CA ILE A 8 14.68 8.26 2.00
C ILE A 8 14.07 9.04 3.17
N THR A 9 13.65 8.31 4.19
CA THR A 9 13.10 8.87 5.42
C THR A 9 13.96 8.47 6.62
N PRO A 10 14.04 9.31 7.67
CA PRO A 10 14.67 8.94 8.92
C PRO A 10 14.04 7.67 9.51
N ILE A 11 14.86 6.85 10.17
CA ILE A 11 14.38 5.65 10.86
C ILE A 11 13.70 6.02 12.19
N SER A 12 12.74 5.21 12.65
CA SER A 12 12.26 5.32 14.04
C SER A 12 13.28 4.80 15.05
N GLN A 13 13.09 5.18 16.32
CA GLN A 13 13.85 4.65 17.45
C GLN A 13 13.68 3.12 17.56
N ALA A 14 12.46 2.61 17.36
CA ALA A 14 12.19 1.17 17.30
C ALA A 14 13.04 0.46 16.24
N ASN A 15 13.12 1.02 15.03
CA ASN A 15 13.98 0.48 13.96
C ASN A 15 15.47 0.53 14.33
N ALA A 16 15.93 1.65 14.90
CA ALA A 16 17.31 1.81 15.34
C ALA A 16 17.68 0.79 16.43
N ASN A 17 16.78 0.55 17.38
CA ASN A 17 16.94 -0.45 18.44
C ASN A 17 16.92 -1.88 17.89
N GLN A 18 16.06 -2.18 16.92
CA GLN A 18 16.06 -3.47 16.23
C GLN A 18 17.40 -3.71 15.50
N ARG A 19 17.95 -2.69 14.83
CA ARG A 19 19.26 -2.77 14.15
C ARG A 19 20.39 -3.04 15.13
N SER A 20 20.44 -2.35 16.28
CA SER A 20 21.44 -2.63 17.32
C SER A 20 21.26 -4.02 17.92
N GLY A 21 20.02 -4.48 18.10
CA GLY A 21 19.74 -5.84 18.61
C GLY A 21 20.23 -6.95 17.68
N ARG A 22 20.24 -6.72 16.34
CA ARG A 22 20.78 -7.69 15.38
C ARG A 22 22.29 -7.93 15.54
N ALA A 23 23.04 -6.93 16.01
CA ALA A 23 24.48 -7.06 16.24
C ALA A 23 24.80 -7.96 17.45
N GLY A 24 23.89 -8.09 18.41
CA GLY A 24 24.09 -8.83 19.66
C GLY A 24 23.40 -10.20 19.73
N ARG A 25 23.07 -10.83 18.59
CA ARG A 25 22.23 -12.05 18.56
C ARG A 25 22.88 -13.28 19.21
N THR A 26 24.19 -13.44 19.08
CA THR A 26 24.93 -14.63 19.55
C THR A 26 25.86 -14.33 20.72
N GLY A 27 26.19 -13.05 20.94
CA GLY A 27 27.11 -12.60 21.97
C GLY A 27 27.18 -11.07 22.02
N PRO A 28 28.10 -10.49 22.81
CA PRO A 28 28.26 -9.04 22.89
C PRO A 28 28.54 -8.43 21.51
N GLY A 29 27.68 -7.51 21.07
CA GLY A 29 27.77 -6.82 19.79
C GLY A 29 27.92 -5.31 19.97
N VAL A 30 28.51 -4.64 18.98
CA VAL A 30 28.67 -3.18 18.93
C VAL A 30 27.90 -2.62 17.75
N CYS A 31 27.16 -1.54 17.96
CA CYS A 31 26.43 -0.83 16.91
C CYS A 31 26.89 0.62 16.84
N TYR A 32 27.47 1.01 15.71
CA TYR A 32 27.87 2.39 15.43
C TYR A 32 26.72 3.11 14.74
N ARG A 33 26.15 4.10 15.43
CA ARG A 33 25.08 4.96 14.90
C ARG A 33 25.72 6.23 14.32
N MET A 34 25.56 6.47 13.02
CA MET A 34 26.14 7.65 12.33
C MET A 34 25.26 8.91 12.51
N TYR A 35 24.82 9.16 13.74
CA TYR A 35 24.03 10.32 14.16
C TYR A 35 24.24 10.55 15.66
N THR A 36 23.96 11.76 16.15
CA THR A 36 24.17 12.12 17.55
C THR A 36 23.09 11.54 18.47
N ASP A 37 23.41 11.38 19.75
CA ASP A 37 22.43 10.95 20.77
C ASP A 37 21.24 11.92 20.87
N ASN A 38 21.48 13.21 20.61
CA ASN A 38 20.41 14.22 20.58
C ASN A 38 19.39 13.91 19.48
N ILE A 39 19.84 13.66 18.24
CA ILE A 39 18.95 13.31 17.11
C ILE A 39 18.11 12.08 17.46
N PHE A 40 18.73 11.06 18.06
CA PHE A 40 18.02 9.83 18.46
C PHE A 40 16.86 10.10 19.42
N ARG A 41 17.02 11.03 20.37
CA ARG A 41 16.01 11.33 21.41
C ARG A 41 14.98 12.37 20.99
N THR A 42 15.39 13.37 20.19
CA THR A 42 14.52 14.53 19.90
C THR A 42 13.89 14.53 18.52
N GLU A 43 14.57 13.96 17.52
CA GLU A 43 14.12 14.04 16.12
C GLU A 43 13.49 12.74 15.61
N LEU A 44 13.97 11.58 16.08
CA LEU A 44 13.44 10.29 15.63
C LEU A 44 12.12 9.96 16.33
N LEU A 45 11.12 9.59 15.52
CA LEU A 45 9.85 9.04 16.02
C LEU A 45 10.09 7.76 16.80
N GLU A 46 9.34 7.54 17.88
CA GLU A 46 9.47 6.32 18.69
C GLU A 46 9.17 5.06 17.87
N ASN A 47 8.04 5.08 17.15
CA ASN A 47 7.55 4.01 16.28
C ASN A 47 7.47 4.46 14.83
N ASN A 48 7.47 3.50 13.89
CA ASN A 48 7.20 3.82 12.50
C ASN A 48 5.73 4.17 12.31
N ILE A 49 5.45 5.11 11.43
CA ILE A 49 4.10 5.38 10.95
C ILE A 49 3.55 4.11 10.28
N PRO A 50 2.31 3.70 10.55
CA PRO A 50 1.67 2.55 9.92
C PRO A 50 1.71 2.61 8.38
N GLU A 51 1.78 1.45 7.74
CA GLU A 51 1.82 1.35 6.27
C GLU A 51 0.51 1.82 5.63
N ILE A 52 -0.63 1.48 6.23
CA ILE A 52 -1.96 1.87 5.76
C ILE A 52 -2.15 3.40 5.68
N GLN A 53 -1.39 4.18 6.45
CA GLN A 53 -1.44 5.64 6.43
C GLN A 53 -0.49 6.27 5.40
N ARG A 54 0.40 5.48 4.77
CA ARG A 54 1.49 5.96 3.91
C ARG A 54 1.40 5.53 2.45
N THR A 55 0.60 4.51 2.15
CA THR A 55 0.51 3.92 0.80
C THR A 55 -0.85 4.17 0.16
N ASN A 56 -0.93 4.12 -1.17
CA ASN A 56 -2.21 4.09 -1.86
C ASN A 56 -3.03 2.86 -1.42
N LEU A 57 -4.30 3.08 -1.08
CA LEU A 57 -5.21 2.06 -0.60
C LEU A 57 -6.05 1.42 -1.71
N ALA A 58 -5.81 1.73 -3.00
CA ALA A 58 -6.64 1.23 -4.10
C ALA A 58 -6.77 -0.30 -4.10
N ASN A 59 -5.67 -1.04 -3.89
CA ASN A 59 -5.70 -2.49 -3.81
C ASN A 59 -6.44 -2.99 -2.55
N VAL A 60 -6.20 -2.36 -1.40
CA VAL A 60 -6.84 -2.69 -0.13
C VAL A 60 -8.35 -2.44 -0.18
N VAL A 61 -8.78 -1.31 -0.74
CA VAL A 61 -10.18 -0.94 -0.94
C VAL A 61 -10.87 -1.94 -1.86
N LEU A 62 -10.22 -2.34 -2.95
CA LEU A 62 -10.73 -3.34 -3.88
C LEU A 62 -10.94 -4.70 -3.17
N LEU A 63 -9.96 -5.13 -2.37
CA LEU A 63 -10.04 -6.37 -1.59
C LEU A 63 -11.15 -6.30 -0.53
N LEU A 64 -11.24 -5.22 0.24
CA LEU A 64 -12.28 -5.04 1.26
C LEU A 64 -13.69 -5.05 0.63
N LYS A 65 -13.84 -4.42 -0.55
CA LYS A 65 -15.10 -4.45 -1.31
C LYS A 65 -15.43 -5.86 -1.82
N SER A 66 -14.43 -6.67 -2.20
CA SER A 66 -14.64 -8.07 -2.57
C SER A 66 -15.12 -8.94 -1.39
N LEU A 67 -14.76 -8.57 -0.16
CA LEU A 67 -15.21 -9.19 1.08
C LEU A 67 -16.60 -8.70 1.55
N ASN A 68 -17.29 -7.90 0.73
CA ASN A 68 -18.59 -7.28 1.03
C ASN A 68 -18.57 -6.32 2.23
N VAL A 69 -17.48 -5.56 2.39
CA VAL A 69 -17.44 -4.44 3.33
C VAL A 69 -18.06 -3.20 2.66
N ASP A 70 -19.28 -2.86 3.06
CA ASP A 70 -20.02 -1.74 2.48
C ASP A 70 -19.46 -0.38 2.93
N ASN A 71 -19.29 -0.21 4.24
CA ASN A 71 -18.83 1.05 4.81
C ASN A 71 -17.37 0.99 5.24
N LEU A 72 -16.47 1.51 4.40
CA LEU A 72 -15.04 1.58 4.71
C LEU A 72 -14.71 2.61 5.79
N LEU A 73 -15.58 3.61 6.02
CA LEU A 73 -15.34 4.65 7.03
C LEU A 73 -15.66 4.16 8.44
N GLU A 74 -16.57 3.18 8.56
CA GLU A 74 -16.93 2.54 9.83
C GLU A 74 -16.16 1.23 10.07
N PHE A 75 -15.28 0.84 9.13
CA PHE A 75 -14.47 -0.34 9.30
C PHE A 75 -13.45 -0.13 10.44
N ASP A 76 -13.37 -1.11 11.34
CA ASP A 76 -12.55 -1.03 12.55
C ASP A 76 -11.07 -1.27 12.23
N PHE A 77 -10.40 -0.25 11.69
CA PHE A 77 -8.96 -0.25 11.48
C PHE A 77 -8.23 0.00 12.80
N MET A 78 -7.17 -0.78 13.07
CA MET A 78 -6.28 -0.55 14.22
C MET A 78 -5.68 0.86 14.19
N ASP A 79 -5.21 1.29 13.02
CA ASP A 79 -4.75 2.64 12.75
C ASP A 79 -5.51 3.16 11.53
N PRO A 80 -6.56 3.99 11.69
CA PRO A 80 -7.38 4.43 10.57
C PRO A 80 -6.56 5.30 9.61
N PRO A 81 -6.67 5.07 8.29
CA PRO A 81 -6.06 5.95 7.31
C PRO A 81 -6.84 7.26 7.18
N PRO A 82 -6.22 8.33 6.64
CA PRO A 82 -6.92 9.57 6.33
C PRO A 82 -8.11 9.33 5.38
N GLN A 83 -9.25 9.97 5.66
CA GLN A 83 -10.46 9.84 4.84
C GLN A 83 -10.22 10.26 3.38
N GLU A 84 -9.39 11.28 3.17
CA GLU A 84 -9.00 11.73 1.83
C GLU A 84 -8.31 10.62 1.03
N THR A 85 -7.46 9.80 1.65
CA THR A 85 -6.80 8.67 1.00
C THR A 85 -7.80 7.62 0.56
N ILE A 86 -8.75 7.25 1.44
CA ILE A 86 -9.82 6.30 1.11
C ILE A 86 -10.66 6.83 -0.06
N MET A 87 -11.08 8.09 -0.01
CA MET A 87 -11.87 8.72 -1.07
C MET A 87 -11.13 8.75 -2.41
N ASN A 88 -9.84 9.12 -2.40
CA ASN A 88 -9.02 9.13 -3.60
C ASN A 88 -8.88 7.73 -4.21
N SER A 89 -8.67 6.70 -3.38
CA SER A 89 -8.61 5.31 -3.84
C SER A 89 -9.95 4.80 -4.40
N MET A 90 -11.07 5.13 -3.75
CA MET A 90 -12.40 4.82 -4.30
C MET A 90 -12.64 5.50 -5.65
N TYR A 91 -12.28 6.79 -5.76
CA TYR A 91 -12.38 7.55 -7.00
C TYR A 91 -11.53 6.92 -8.12
N GLN A 92 -10.29 6.51 -7.80
CA GLN A 92 -9.42 5.83 -8.75
C GLN A 92 -10.04 4.51 -9.26
N LEU A 93 -10.61 3.70 -8.37
CA LEU A 93 -11.26 2.44 -8.75
C LEU A 93 -12.55 2.67 -9.57
N TRP A 94 -13.29 3.74 -9.27
CA TRP A 94 -14.44 4.16 -10.07
C TRP A 94 -14.03 4.58 -11.49
N VAL A 95 -12.97 5.38 -11.64
CA VAL A 95 -12.40 5.75 -12.95
C VAL A 95 -11.92 4.51 -13.73
N LEU A 96 -11.39 3.51 -13.03
CA LEU A 96 -11.01 2.23 -13.64
C LEU A 96 -12.23 1.36 -14.00
N GLY A 97 -13.44 1.69 -13.56
CA GLY A 97 -14.64 0.88 -13.79
C GLY A 97 -14.71 -0.37 -12.91
N ALA A 98 -13.87 -0.46 -11.88
CA ALA A 98 -13.93 -1.54 -10.88
C ALA A 98 -15.09 -1.35 -9.89
N LEU A 99 -15.47 -0.08 -9.64
CA LEU A 99 -16.62 0.29 -8.81
C LEU A 99 -17.69 1.00 -9.65
N ASP A 100 -18.96 0.78 -9.29
CA ASP A 100 -20.11 1.50 -9.84
C ASP A 100 -20.36 2.83 -9.10
N ASN A 101 -21.28 3.67 -9.60
CA ASN A 101 -21.66 4.96 -9.00
C ASN A 101 -22.18 4.84 -7.55
N THR A 102 -22.65 3.64 -7.19
CA THR A 102 -23.12 3.30 -5.84
C THR A 102 -22.02 2.80 -4.91
N GLY A 103 -20.77 2.67 -5.39
CA GLY A 103 -19.64 2.15 -4.62
C GLY A 103 -19.59 0.61 -4.53
N ASN A 104 -20.40 -0.08 -5.35
CA ASN A 104 -20.45 -1.53 -5.44
C ASN A 104 -19.45 -2.08 -6.47
N LEU A 105 -18.98 -3.31 -6.26
CA LEU A 105 -18.01 -3.97 -7.12
C LEU A 105 -18.66 -4.44 -8.44
N THR A 106 -18.10 -4.01 -9.57
CA THR A 106 -18.57 -4.42 -10.91
C THR A 106 -18.08 -5.82 -11.28
N PRO A 107 -18.61 -6.47 -12.35
CA PRO A 107 -18.04 -7.71 -12.86
C PRO A 107 -16.57 -7.59 -13.27
N LEU A 108 -16.16 -6.42 -13.76
CA LEU A 108 -14.76 -6.11 -14.04
C LEU A 108 -13.95 -6.07 -12.74
N GLY A 109 -14.43 -5.35 -11.72
CA GLY A 109 -13.78 -5.28 -10.41
C GLY A 109 -13.61 -6.65 -9.76
N LYS A 110 -14.59 -7.55 -9.90
CA LYS A 110 -14.49 -8.94 -9.42
C LYS A 110 -13.35 -9.71 -10.09
N LYS A 111 -13.20 -9.60 -11.40
CA LYS A 111 -12.06 -10.20 -12.11
C LYS A 111 -10.73 -9.59 -11.67
N MET A 112 -10.70 -8.27 -11.43
CA MET A 112 -9.47 -7.59 -11.00
C MET A 112 -8.96 -8.07 -9.64
N VAL A 113 -9.84 -8.46 -8.71
CA VAL A 113 -9.49 -8.99 -7.39
C VAL A 113 -8.73 -10.32 -7.47
N GLU A 114 -8.96 -11.11 -8.52
CA GLU A 114 -8.30 -12.41 -8.69
C GLU A 114 -6.81 -12.28 -9.05
N PHE A 115 -6.39 -11.10 -9.53
CA PHE A 115 -5.01 -10.84 -9.91
C PHE A 115 -4.22 -10.20 -8.76
N PRO A 116 -3.01 -10.71 -8.44
CA PRO A 116 -2.13 -10.14 -7.41
C PRO A 116 -1.34 -8.93 -7.95
N LEU A 117 -2.04 -8.00 -8.61
CA LEU A 117 -1.45 -6.86 -9.31
C LEU A 117 -2.19 -5.58 -8.92
N ASP A 118 -1.55 -4.43 -9.13
CA ASP A 118 -2.19 -3.15 -8.90
C ASP A 118 -3.41 -2.98 -9.83
N PRO A 119 -4.51 -2.34 -9.38
CA PRO A 119 -5.73 -2.22 -10.17
C PRO A 119 -5.53 -1.69 -11.61
N PRO A 120 -4.67 -0.68 -11.88
CA PRO A 120 -4.42 -0.25 -13.26
C PRO A 120 -3.83 -1.36 -14.16
N LEU A 121 -2.90 -2.16 -13.61
CA LEU A 121 -2.22 -3.25 -14.33
C LEU A 121 -3.17 -4.44 -14.53
N SER A 122 -3.97 -4.79 -13.51
CA SER A 122 -5.01 -5.81 -13.61
C SER A 122 -6.01 -5.48 -14.71
N LYS A 123 -6.45 -4.22 -14.81
CA LYS A 123 -7.34 -3.78 -15.88
C LYS A 123 -6.70 -3.89 -17.26
N MET A 124 -5.42 -3.55 -17.38
CA MET A 124 -4.67 -3.64 -18.63
C MET A 124 -4.62 -5.09 -19.14
N LEU A 125 -4.38 -6.06 -18.25
CA LEU A 125 -4.40 -7.48 -18.59
C LEU A 125 -5.78 -8.02 -18.94
N ILE A 126 -6.83 -7.57 -18.26
CA ILE A 126 -8.19 -8.01 -18.59
C ILE A 126 -8.61 -7.52 -19.98
N LEU A 127 -8.27 -6.28 -20.33
CA LEU A 127 -8.59 -5.71 -21.63
C LEU A 127 -7.74 -6.29 -22.76
N SER A 128 -6.51 -6.74 -22.49
CA SER A 128 -5.63 -7.30 -23.53
C SER A 128 -6.19 -8.58 -24.16
N ASP A 129 -7.02 -9.33 -23.44
CA ASP A 129 -7.77 -10.47 -23.98
C ASP A 129 -8.77 -10.03 -25.07
N GLU A 130 -9.49 -8.93 -24.85
CA GLU A 130 -10.44 -8.38 -25.83
C GLU A 130 -9.74 -7.86 -27.10
N TYR A 131 -8.55 -7.28 -26.93
CA TYR A 131 -7.72 -6.77 -28.03
C TYR A 131 -6.80 -7.82 -28.68
N LYS A 132 -6.79 -9.06 -28.16
CA LYS A 132 -5.96 -10.18 -28.64
C LYS A 132 -4.44 -9.89 -28.63
N CYS A 133 -3.98 -9.12 -27.64
CA CYS A 133 -2.57 -8.76 -27.43
C CYS A 133 -2.10 -9.13 -26.01
N SER A 134 -2.58 -10.28 -25.52
CA SER A 134 -2.35 -10.71 -24.14
C SER A 134 -0.90 -11.07 -23.84
N GLU A 135 -0.16 -11.64 -24.80
CA GLU A 135 1.23 -12.04 -24.63
C GLU A 135 2.15 -10.82 -24.44
N GLU A 136 1.96 -9.78 -25.24
CA GLU A 136 2.75 -8.55 -25.18
C GLU A 136 2.45 -7.78 -23.88
N VAL A 137 1.17 -7.67 -23.52
CA VAL A 137 0.76 -6.98 -22.29
C VAL A 137 1.23 -7.75 -21.05
N LEU A 138 1.17 -9.08 -21.05
CA LEU A 138 1.71 -9.90 -19.97
C LEU A 138 3.20 -9.65 -19.78
N THR A 139 3.95 -9.57 -20.87
CA THR A 139 5.38 -9.26 -20.82
C THR A 139 5.62 -7.87 -20.22
N ILE A 140 4.84 -6.85 -20.63
CA ILE A 140 4.93 -5.49 -20.09
C ILE A 140 4.61 -5.44 -18.59
N VAL A 141 3.57 -6.14 -18.13
CA VAL A 141 3.16 -6.13 -16.72
C VAL A 141 4.12 -6.93 -15.84
N SER A 142 4.84 -7.90 -16.40
CA SER A 142 5.83 -8.70 -15.67
C SER A 142 7.18 -7.99 -15.45
N MET A 143 7.48 -6.96 -16.24
CA MET A 143 8.71 -6.16 -16.14
C MET A 143 8.58 -5.05 -15.10
#